data_AF-A0A3B9VMD0-F1
#
_entry.id   AF-A0A3B9VMD0-F1
#
_cell.length_a   1.000
_cell.length_b   1.000
_cell.length_c   1.000
_cell.angle_alpha   90.00
_cell.angle_beta   90.00
_cell.angle_gamma   90.00
#
_symmetry.space_group_name_H-M   'P 1'
#
loop_
_entity.id
_entity.type
_entity.pdbx_description
1 polymer ?
#
loop_
_entity_poly.entity_id
_entity_poly.type
_entity_poly.pdbx_seq_one_letter_code
_entity_poly.pdbx_strand_id
1 'polypeptide(L)'
;MWHVLVFQGEISLYSENARGLSAVEAGRISVLNGVTPGRLTTGTNYRVFSKIVEVISTDAPELIDFTDTVIQLVAESGVKQGQVSIYSTHTTFSVVINENEPLLLQDMEHFLERVAPKDIYYGHNDFEVRTVSMRPNECPNGHAHCQHMVLGTSEIVPVIDGNPLLGEFQRILLVELDEPKPRQIAVQVMGL
;
A
#
# COMPACT_ATOMS: atom_id res chain seq x y z
N MET A 1 -3.51 29.62 4.22
CA MET A 1 -4.01 29.42 2.84
C MET A 1 -3.41 28.11 2.37
N TRP A 2 -4.17 27.02 2.41
CA TRP A 2 -3.74 25.69 1.99
C TRP A 2 -4.69 25.23 0.89
N HIS A 3 -4.16 24.80 -0.24
CA HIS A 3 -4.94 24.25 -1.34
C HIS A 3 -5.00 22.73 -1.21
N VAL A 4 -6.21 22.19 -1.03
CA VAL A 4 -6.51 20.77 -1.21
C VAL A 4 -6.91 20.59 -2.68
N LEU A 5 -6.10 19.89 -3.46
CA LEU A 5 -6.43 19.48 -4.82
C LEU A 5 -7.06 18.09 -4.74
N VAL A 6 -8.39 18.05 -4.73
CA VAL A 6 -9.17 16.82 -4.97
C VAL A 6 -9.31 16.66 -6.48
N PHE A 7 -8.59 15.70 -7.07
CA PHE A 7 -8.88 15.26 -8.43
C PHE A 7 -9.95 14.15 -8.35
N GLN A 8 -11.22 14.54 -8.45
CA GLN A 8 -12.29 13.62 -8.87
C GLN A 8 -12.19 13.46 -10.39
N GLY A 9 -11.34 12.53 -10.84
CA GLY A 9 -11.29 12.15 -12.24
C GLY A 9 -12.25 11.00 -12.51
N GLU A 10 -13.49 11.29 -12.95
CA GLU A 10 -14.29 10.29 -13.66
C GLU A 10 -13.66 10.07 -15.04
N ILE A 11 -13.12 8.88 -15.29
CA ILE A 11 -12.74 8.48 -16.65
C ILE A 11 -13.99 7.89 -17.30
N SER A 12 -14.75 8.74 -17.99
CA SER A 12 -15.79 8.28 -18.90
C SER A 12 -15.14 7.81 -20.20
N LEU A 13 -15.13 6.50 -20.44
CA LEU A 13 -14.66 5.93 -21.71
C LEU A 13 -15.67 6.25 -22.82
N TYR A 14 -15.41 7.30 -23.59
CA TYR A 14 -16.10 7.55 -24.85
C TYR A 14 -15.21 7.20 -26.03
N SER A 15 -15.77 6.49 -27.02
CA SER A 15 -15.14 6.24 -28.32
C SER A 15 -15.95 6.99 -29.38
N GLU A 16 -15.34 7.94 -30.09
CA GLU A 16 -15.99 8.72 -31.17
C GLU A 16 -16.32 7.87 -32.42
N ASN A 17 -15.77 6.66 -32.56
CA ASN A 17 -15.94 5.85 -33.77
C ASN A 17 -17.01 4.75 -33.64
N ALA A 18 -18.15 5.09 -33.04
CA ALA A 18 -19.15 4.11 -32.66
C ALA A 18 -20.57 4.39 -33.19
N ARG A 19 -20.63 5.08 -34.34
CA ARG A 19 -21.55 4.76 -35.42
C ARG A 19 -20.70 4.74 -36.70
N GLY A 20 -20.57 3.61 -37.38
CA GLY A 20 -21.57 2.53 -37.36
C GLY A 20 -21.63 1.57 -36.16
N LEU A 21 -20.63 1.47 -35.28
CA LEU A 21 -20.49 0.30 -34.38
C LEU A 21 -20.50 0.68 -32.89
N SER A 22 -21.63 0.52 -32.18
CA SER A 22 -21.66 0.80 -30.73
C SER A 22 -21.01 -0.33 -29.94
N ALA A 23 -19.83 -0.07 -29.36
CA ALA A 23 -19.20 -0.62 -28.13
C ALA A 23 -19.21 -2.15 -27.84
N VAL A 24 -19.94 -2.97 -28.59
CA VAL A 24 -20.17 -4.40 -28.34
C VAL A 24 -19.06 -5.26 -28.94
N GLU A 25 -18.29 -4.75 -29.90
CA GLU A 25 -17.21 -5.49 -30.57
C GLU A 25 -15.80 -5.10 -30.10
N ALA A 26 -15.62 -3.94 -29.46
CA ALA A 26 -14.30 -3.47 -29.04
C ALA A 26 -13.83 -3.99 -27.66
N GLY A 27 -14.69 -4.71 -26.93
CA GLY A 27 -14.44 -5.14 -25.56
C GLY A 27 -14.38 -6.66 -25.40
N ARG A 28 -13.50 -7.35 -26.14
CA ARG A 28 -13.18 -8.76 -25.85
C ARG A 28 -11.82 -8.86 -25.18
N ILE A 29 -11.79 -8.54 -23.89
CA ILE A 29 -10.76 -9.09 -22.98
C ILE A 29 -11.42 -10.27 -22.27
N SER A 30 -11.18 -11.45 -22.82
CA SER A 30 -11.51 -12.72 -22.18
C SER A 30 -10.51 -12.97 -21.05
N VAL A 31 -10.93 -12.81 -19.80
CA VAL A 31 -10.21 -13.40 -18.67
C VAL A 31 -10.96 -14.67 -18.27
N LEU A 32 -10.25 -15.78 -18.45
CA LEU A 32 -10.69 -17.15 -18.26
C LEU A 32 -11.03 -17.39 -16.78
N ASN A 33 -12.31 -17.66 -16.50
CA ASN A 33 -12.77 -18.66 -15.53
C ASN A 33 -14.29 -18.82 -15.64
N GLY A 34 -14.74 -19.77 -16.48
CA GLY A 34 -15.92 -20.61 -16.25
C GLY A 34 -17.33 -20.02 -16.09
N VAL A 35 -17.51 -18.70 -16.04
CA VAL A 35 -18.83 -18.05 -15.97
C VAL A 35 -18.95 -17.16 -17.20
N THR A 36 -19.91 -17.46 -18.09
CA THR A 36 -20.31 -16.55 -19.16
C THR A 36 -20.44 -15.15 -18.56
N PRO A 37 -19.70 -14.14 -19.03
CA PRO A 37 -19.88 -12.78 -18.54
C PRO A 37 -21.34 -12.44 -18.78
N GLY A 38 -22.08 -12.22 -17.70
CA GLY A 38 -23.33 -11.47 -17.79
C GLY A 38 -22.99 -10.23 -18.59
N ARG A 39 -23.75 -10.00 -19.67
CA ARG A 39 -23.69 -8.83 -20.56
C ARG A 39 -23.13 -7.63 -19.78
N LEU A 40 -21.93 -7.15 -20.12
CA LEU A 40 -21.38 -5.92 -19.56
C LEU A 40 -22.46 -4.85 -19.72
N THR A 41 -23.13 -4.51 -18.62
CA THR A 41 -24.18 -3.51 -18.63
C THR A 41 -23.49 -2.18 -18.86
N THR A 42 -23.82 -1.52 -19.97
CA THR A 42 -23.52 -0.10 -20.18
C THR A 42 -23.98 0.66 -18.93
N GLY A 43 -23.04 1.16 -18.12
CA GLY A 43 -23.32 1.80 -16.82
C GLY A 43 -22.44 1.39 -15.64
N THR A 44 -21.45 0.50 -15.81
CA THR A 44 -20.49 0.20 -14.74
C THR A 44 -19.33 1.19 -14.79
N ASN A 45 -19.23 2.07 -13.79
CA ASN A 45 -18.20 3.11 -13.73
C ASN A 45 -16.94 2.57 -13.05
N TYR A 46 -15.79 2.69 -13.70
CA TYR A 46 -14.51 2.45 -13.06
C TYR A 46 -14.17 3.62 -12.13
N ARG A 47 -13.78 3.30 -10.90
CA ARG A 47 -13.46 4.26 -9.84
C ARG A 47 -11.98 4.18 -9.50
N VAL A 48 -11.42 5.35 -9.20
CA VAL A 48 -10.10 5.50 -8.58
C VAL A 48 -10.29 6.36 -7.35
N PHE A 49 -10.02 5.79 -6.18
CA PHE A 49 -10.03 6.47 -4.90
C PHE A 49 -8.60 6.50 -4.37
N SER A 50 -8.18 7.63 -3.79
CA SER A 50 -6.81 7.77 -3.25
C SER A 50 -6.82 8.62 -1.99
N LYS A 51 -6.07 8.19 -0.98
CA LYS A 51 -5.93 8.90 0.29
C LYS A 51 -4.52 8.69 0.84
N ILE A 52 -3.97 9.74 1.46
CA ILE A 52 -2.76 9.63 2.27
C ILE A 52 -3.23 9.59 3.73
N VAL A 53 -2.78 8.57 4.46
CA VAL A 53 -3.09 8.38 5.87
C VAL A 53 -1.82 8.63 6.69
N GLU A 54 -1.92 9.49 7.68
CA GLU A 54 -0.86 9.69 8.67
C GLU A 54 -0.94 8.60 9.73
N VAL A 55 0.21 8.03 10.08
CA VAL A 55 0.38 7.01 11.12
C VAL A 55 1.47 7.49 12.05
N ILE A 56 1.27 7.38 13.36
CA ILE A 56 2.27 7.78 14.36
C ILE A 56 2.87 6.50 14.91
N SER A 57 4.16 6.27 14.65
CA SER A 57 4.92 5.22 15.35
C SER A 57 5.41 5.73 16.70
N THR A 58 5.51 4.82 17.66
CA THR A 58 5.92 5.05 19.04
C THR A 58 7.18 4.27 19.44
N ASP A 59 7.60 3.28 18.63
CA ASP A 59 8.83 2.50 18.82
C ASP A 59 9.48 2.09 17.48
N ALA A 60 10.66 1.48 17.53
CA ALA A 60 11.32 0.86 16.37
C ALA A 60 12.21 -0.35 16.78
N PRO A 61 12.04 -1.54 16.18
CA PRO A 61 10.97 -1.87 15.24
C PRO A 61 9.59 -1.88 15.90
N GLU A 62 8.56 -1.42 15.19
CA GLU A 62 7.16 -1.46 15.66
C GLU A 62 6.26 -1.99 14.54
N LEU A 63 5.44 -2.99 14.86
CA LEU A 63 4.46 -3.58 13.94
C LEU A 63 3.06 -3.05 14.27
N ILE A 64 2.49 -2.26 13.37
CA ILE A 64 1.22 -1.56 13.55
C ILE A 64 0.16 -2.20 12.66
N ASP A 65 -0.92 -2.71 13.24
CA ASP A 65 -2.04 -3.27 12.46
C ASP A 65 -2.84 -2.16 11.76
N PHE A 66 -2.84 -2.19 10.44
CA PHE A 66 -3.48 -1.21 9.56
C PHE A 66 -4.68 -1.79 8.80
N THR A 67 -5.06 -3.03 9.09
CA THR A 67 -6.09 -3.77 8.35
C THR A 67 -7.43 -3.06 8.38
N ASP A 68 -7.88 -2.62 9.55
CA ASP A 68 -9.21 -2.02 9.72
C ASP A 68 -9.30 -0.66 9.01
N THR A 69 -8.19 0.07 8.95
CA THR A 69 -8.10 1.31 8.16
C THR A 69 -8.25 1.01 6.67
N VAL A 70 -7.59 -0.03 6.16
CA VAL A 70 -7.73 -0.44 4.75
C VAL A 70 -9.15 -0.87 4.43
N ILE A 71 -9.79 -1.66 5.30
CA ILE A 71 -11.20 -2.08 5.15
C ILE A 71 -12.11 -0.84 5.06
N GLN A 72 -11.93 0.14 5.95
CA GLN A 72 -12.68 1.37 5.93
C GLN A 72 -12.49 2.15 4.62
N LEU A 73 -11.26 2.25 4.12
CA LEU A 73 -10.95 2.98 2.88
C LEU A 73 -11.49 2.29 1.63
N VAL A 74 -11.50 0.95 1.60
CA VAL A 74 -12.16 0.19 0.55
C VAL A 74 -13.67 0.44 0.58
N ALA A 75 -14.29 0.42 1.76
CA ALA A 75 -15.71 0.75 1.90
C ALA A 75 -16.02 2.21 1.46
N GLU A 76 -15.19 3.17 1.85
CA GLU A 76 -15.29 4.60 1.47
C GLU A 76 -15.17 4.79 -0.05
N SER A 77 -14.34 3.99 -0.74
CA SER A 77 -14.13 4.09 -2.20
C SER A 77 -15.37 3.74 -3.03
N GLY A 78 -16.26 2.88 -2.49
CA GLY A 78 -17.40 2.32 -3.22
C GLY A 78 -17.03 1.27 -4.28
N VAL A 79 -15.75 0.91 -4.45
CA VAL A 79 -15.31 -0.18 -5.34
C VAL A 79 -15.81 -1.52 -4.80
N LYS A 80 -16.39 -2.34 -5.67
CA LYS A 80 -16.88 -3.69 -5.37
C LYS A 80 -15.99 -4.79 -5.95
N GLN A 81 -15.41 -4.57 -7.12
CA GLN A 81 -14.54 -5.55 -7.78
C GLN A 81 -13.28 -4.85 -8.29
N GLY A 82 -12.12 -5.14 -7.70
CA GLY A 82 -10.89 -4.42 -8.01
C GLY A 82 -9.72 -4.80 -7.13
N GLN A 83 -8.94 -3.80 -6.74
CA GLN A 83 -7.81 -3.97 -5.83
C GLN A 83 -7.58 -2.71 -4.99
N VAL A 84 -6.93 -2.88 -3.84
CA VAL A 84 -6.36 -1.82 -3.02
C VAL A 84 -4.84 -1.96 -2.99
N SER A 85 -4.15 -0.89 -3.32
CA SER A 85 -2.71 -0.74 -3.14
C SER A 85 -2.44 0.04 -1.86
N ILE A 86 -1.60 -0.50 -0.99
CA ILE A 86 -1.12 0.15 0.24
C ILE A 86 0.38 0.38 0.05
N TYR A 87 0.79 1.64 -0.04
CA TYR A 87 2.15 2.02 -0.41
C TYR A 87 2.76 2.96 0.64
N SER A 88 3.90 2.57 1.19
CA SER A 88 4.69 3.45 2.05
C SER A 88 5.47 4.45 1.21
N THR A 89 5.41 5.74 1.56
CA THR A 89 6.21 6.78 0.90
C THR A 89 7.60 6.95 1.52
N HIS A 90 8.08 5.95 2.28
CA HIS A 90 9.28 6.03 3.10
C HIS A 90 10.21 4.85 2.79
N THR A 91 11.50 5.03 3.04
CA THR A 91 12.54 4.01 2.82
C THR A 91 12.97 3.29 4.10
N THR A 92 12.26 3.55 5.20
CA THR A 92 12.45 2.95 6.54
C THR A 92 11.11 2.68 7.25
N PHE A 93 10.03 2.57 6.48
CA PHE A 93 8.69 2.19 6.96
C PHE A 93 8.07 1.29 5.91
N SER A 94 7.72 0.06 6.24
CA SER A 94 7.28 -0.97 5.27
C SER A 94 5.82 -1.33 5.44
N VAL A 95 5.26 -1.99 4.43
CA VAL A 95 3.93 -2.61 4.46
C VAL A 95 4.13 -4.10 4.22
N VAL A 96 3.54 -4.95 5.06
CA VAL A 96 3.60 -6.42 4.93
C VAL A 96 2.23 -7.03 5.22
N ILE A 97 1.98 -8.23 4.69
CA ILE A 97 0.80 -9.03 5.05
C ILE A 97 1.25 -10.26 5.83
N ASN A 98 0.83 -10.37 7.08
CA ASN A 98 1.15 -11.51 7.96
C ASN A 98 0.10 -11.63 9.08
N GLU A 99 0.34 -12.48 10.07
CA GLU A 99 -0.54 -12.65 11.23
C GLU A 99 -0.23 -11.66 12.36
N ASN A 100 -1.28 -11.09 12.97
CA ASN A 100 -1.17 -10.22 14.14
C ASN A 100 -1.27 -11.04 15.44
N GLU A 101 -0.27 -11.88 15.68
CA GLU A 101 -0.15 -12.67 16.91
C GLU A 101 1.05 -12.17 17.74
N PRO A 102 0.88 -11.82 19.03
CA PRO A 102 1.91 -11.15 19.82
C PRO A 102 3.29 -11.82 19.89
N LEU A 103 3.38 -13.15 19.89
CA LEU A 103 4.67 -13.84 19.92
C LEU A 103 5.32 -13.87 18.53
N LEU A 104 4.52 -14.02 17.47
CA LEU A 104 5.00 -13.91 16.10
C LEU A 104 5.54 -12.51 15.80
N LEU A 105 4.90 -11.45 16.30
CA LEU A 105 5.43 -10.09 16.16
C LEU A 105 6.82 -9.96 16.78
N GLN A 106 7.04 -10.53 17.98
CA GLN A 106 8.37 -10.57 18.61
C GLN A 106 9.37 -11.39 17.78
N ASP A 107 8.94 -12.52 17.21
CA ASP A 107 9.78 -13.31 16.30
C ASP A 107 10.19 -12.52 15.04
N MET A 108 9.29 -11.66 14.53
CA MET A 108 9.57 -10.76 13.41
C MET A 108 10.58 -9.68 13.79
N GLU A 109 10.48 -9.08 14.97
CA GLU A 109 11.49 -8.13 15.48
C GLU A 109 12.87 -8.80 15.57
N HIS A 110 12.95 -10.01 16.15
CA HIS A 110 14.20 -10.78 16.18
C HIS A 110 14.70 -11.18 14.79
N PHE A 111 13.80 -11.43 13.84
CA PHE A 111 14.17 -11.69 12.44
C PHE A 111 14.83 -10.46 11.81
N LEU A 112 14.28 -9.27 11.99
CA LEU A 112 14.83 -8.03 11.45
C LEU A 112 16.24 -7.75 11.97
N GLU A 113 16.48 -7.97 13.28
CA GLU A 113 17.80 -7.84 13.89
C GLU A 113 18.82 -8.87 13.39
N ARG A 114 18.38 -10.01 12.84
CA ARG A 114 19.27 -10.99 12.20
C ARG A 114 19.57 -10.64 10.73
N VAL A 115 18.59 -10.08 10.03
CA VAL A 115 18.71 -9.71 8.61
C VAL A 115 19.64 -8.51 8.42
N ALA A 116 19.43 -7.48 9.23
CA ALA A 116 20.23 -6.26 9.22
C ALA A 116 20.27 -5.73 10.66
N PRO A 117 21.24 -6.20 11.47
CA PRO A 117 21.36 -5.81 12.87
C PRO A 117 21.64 -4.32 13.01
N LYS A 118 21.06 -3.65 13.99
CA LYS A 118 21.33 -2.21 14.21
C LYS A 118 22.78 -1.91 14.64
N ASP A 119 23.42 -2.84 15.34
CA ASP A 119 24.71 -2.65 16.02
C ASP A 119 25.94 -3.04 15.17
N ILE A 120 25.85 -2.92 13.84
CA ILE A 120 26.98 -3.13 12.93
C ILE A 120 27.31 -1.88 12.12
N TYR A 121 28.48 -1.88 11.48
CA TYR A 121 28.91 -0.77 10.66
C TYR A 121 28.07 -0.66 9.38
N TYR A 122 27.40 0.47 9.22
CA TYR A 122 26.82 0.93 7.96
C TYR A 122 27.50 2.22 7.56
N GLY A 123 28.07 2.27 6.35
CA GLY A 123 28.62 3.54 5.82
C GLY A 123 27.57 4.66 5.72
N HIS A 124 26.29 4.31 5.72
CA HIS A 124 25.19 5.29 5.81
C HIS A 124 25.13 6.05 7.14
N ASN A 125 25.63 5.43 8.22
CA ASN A 125 25.68 5.96 9.58
C ASN A 125 26.97 6.76 9.84
N ASP A 126 27.93 6.70 8.92
CA ASP A 126 29.19 7.42 9.01
C ASP A 126 28.98 8.86 8.52
N PHE A 127 28.53 9.74 9.42
CA PHE A 127 28.21 11.12 9.09
C PHE A 127 29.44 12.03 8.85
N GLU A 128 30.66 11.53 9.09
CA GLU A 128 31.90 12.23 8.70
C GLU A 128 32.22 11.99 7.21
N VAL A 129 31.89 10.79 6.70
CA VAL A 129 32.16 10.38 5.32
C VAL A 129 30.96 10.64 4.40
N ARG A 130 29.74 10.39 4.88
CA ARG A 130 28.51 10.62 4.13
C ARG A 130 28.34 12.13 3.91
N THR A 131 27.99 12.52 2.69
CA THR A 131 27.86 13.95 2.30
C THR A 131 26.60 14.27 1.49
N VAL A 132 25.83 13.25 1.10
CA VAL A 132 24.65 13.39 0.22
C VAL A 132 23.37 13.15 1.00
N SER A 133 22.37 14.00 0.76
CA SER A 133 21.01 13.87 1.31
C SER A 133 20.97 13.71 2.83
N MET A 134 21.85 14.41 3.55
CA MET A 134 21.87 14.42 5.00
C MET A 134 20.92 15.48 5.55
N ARG A 135 20.29 15.19 6.67
CA ARG A 135 19.46 16.17 7.40
C ARG A 135 20.14 16.56 8.72
N PRO A 136 19.93 17.80 9.19
CA PRO A 136 20.29 18.14 10.56
C PRO A 136 19.61 17.18 11.54
N ASN A 137 20.36 16.65 12.50
CA ASN A 137 19.90 15.70 13.53
C ASN A 137 19.35 14.37 12.98
N GLU A 138 19.81 13.93 11.81
CA GLU A 138 19.53 12.57 11.31
C GLU A 138 20.15 11.51 12.24
N CYS A 139 19.37 10.50 12.61
CA CYS A 139 19.83 9.39 13.43
C CYS A 139 20.47 8.30 12.56
N PRO A 140 21.38 7.47 13.12
CA PRO A 140 21.95 6.33 12.41
C PRO A 140 20.89 5.26 12.06
N ASN A 141 20.50 5.18 10.78
CA ASN A 141 19.38 4.33 10.34
C ASN A 141 19.71 3.43 9.12
N GLY A 142 20.99 3.18 8.86
CA GLY A 142 21.44 2.30 7.78
C GLY A 142 20.85 0.89 7.85
N HIS A 143 20.67 0.35 9.06
CA HIS A 143 20.00 -0.93 9.29
C HIS A 143 18.55 -0.90 8.82
N ALA A 144 17.80 0.16 9.14
CA ALA A 144 16.40 0.36 8.79
C ALA A 144 16.18 0.31 7.28
N HIS A 145 17.08 0.92 6.50
CA HIS A 145 17.04 0.87 5.04
C HIS A 145 17.26 -0.56 4.49
N CYS A 146 18.20 -1.30 5.07
CA CYS A 146 18.47 -2.68 4.69
C CYS A 146 17.31 -3.62 5.08
N GLN A 147 16.71 -3.44 6.25
CA GLN A 147 15.52 -4.17 6.67
C GLN A 147 14.33 -3.86 5.74
N HIS A 148 14.09 -2.58 5.42
CA HIS A 148 13.05 -2.14 4.49
C HIS A 148 13.24 -2.76 3.09
N MET A 149 14.48 -2.90 2.62
CA MET A 149 14.76 -3.55 1.33
C MET A 149 14.26 -5.01 1.27
N VAL A 150 14.28 -5.71 2.41
CA VAL A 150 13.80 -7.10 2.50
C VAL A 150 12.28 -7.18 2.61
N LEU A 151 11.66 -6.28 3.39
CA LEU A 151 10.21 -6.26 3.57
C LEU A 151 9.46 -5.69 2.36
N GLY A 152 10.06 -4.71 1.67
CA GLY A 152 9.43 -3.99 0.57
C GLY A 152 8.62 -2.78 1.03
N THR A 153 8.05 -2.10 0.03
CA THR A 153 7.43 -0.77 0.20
C THR A 153 5.90 -0.83 0.16
N SER A 154 5.32 -1.88 -0.43
CA SER A 154 3.89 -1.89 -0.73
C SER A 154 3.30 -3.28 -0.85
N GLU A 155 2.01 -3.35 -0.60
CA GLU A 155 1.18 -4.54 -0.80
C GLU A 155 -0.04 -4.22 -1.66
N ILE A 156 -0.49 -5.19 -2.45
CA ILE A 156 -1.70 -5.07 -3.27
C ILE A 156 -2.64 -6.20 -2.90
N VAL A 157 -3.85 -5.85 -2.47
CA VAL A 157 -4.87 -6.81 -2.04
C VAL A 157 -6.06 -6.75 -3.01
N PRO A 158 -6.53 -7.89 -3.56
CA PRO A 158 -7.75 -7.92 -4.35
C PRO A 158 -8.95 -7.43 -3.53
N VAL A 159 -9.91 -6.80 -4.18
CA VAL A 159 -11.19 -6.39 -3.58
C VAL A 159 -12.31 -7.16 -4.27
N ILE A 160 -13.07 -7.92 -3.47
CA ILE A 160 -14.21 -8.73 -3.93
C ILE A 160 -15.43 -8.40 -3.08
N ASP A 161 -16.55 -8.10 -3.75
CA ASP A 161 -17.81 -7.67 -3.14
C ASP A 161 -17.66 -6.48 -2.17
N GLY A 162 -16.66 -5.64 -2.44
CA GLY A 162 -16.33 -4.45 -1.65
C GLY A 162 -15.54 -4.73 -0.37
N ASN A 163 -14.92 -5.91 -0.27
CA ASN A 163 -14.04 -6.27 0.84
C ASN A 163 -12.64 -6.61 0.32
N PRO A 164 -11.56 -6.19 1.00
CA PRO A 164 -10.24 -6.75 0.75
C PRO A 164 -10.25 -8.27 0.96
N LEU A 165 -9.72 -9.02 0.00
CA LEU A 165 -9.59 -10.47 0.09
C LEU A 165 -8.36 -10.82 0.93
N LEU A 166 -8.57 -11.05 2.22
CA LEU A 166 -7.56 -11.53 3.16
C LEU A 166 -7.94 -12.94 3.64
N GLY A 167 -6.95 -13.79 3.84
CA GLY A 167 -7.11 -15.06 4.53
C GLY A 167 -7.44 -14.87 6.02
N GLU A 168 -7.89 -15.93 6.68
CA GLU A 168 -8.35 -15.91 8.09
C GLU A 168 -7.33 -15.25 9.04
N PHE A 169 -6.05 -15.54 8.86
CA PHE A 169 -4.96 -15.01 9.69
C PHE A 169 -4.24 -13.81 9.06
N GLN A 170 -4.58 -13.40 7.84
CA GLN A 170 -3.88 -12.30 7.18
C GLN A 170 -4.35 -10.94 7.70
N ARG A 171 -3.38 -10.14 8.13
CA ARG A 171 -3.49 -8.75 8.56
C ARG A 171 -2.50 -7.92 7.77
N ILE A 172 -2.87 -6.68 7.47
CA ILE A 172 -2.01 -5.70 6.81
C ILE A 172 -1.29 -4.95 7.92
N LEU A 173 0.01 -5.16 8.04
CA LEU A 173 0.86 -4.57 9.07
C LEU A 173 1.78 -3.52 8.45
N LEU A 174 1.95 -2.41 9.15
CA LEU A 174 2.99 -1.44 8.88
C LEU A 174 4.18 -1.72 9.80
N VAL A 175 5.39 -1.54 9.31
CA VAL A 175 6.60 -1.82 10.07
C VAL A 175 7.47 -0.58 10.14
N GLU A 176 7.54 0.06 11.30
CA GLU A 176 8.55 1.08 11.62
C GLU A 176 9.89 0.41 11.89
N LEU A 177 10.95 0.97 11.33
CA LEU A 177 12.28 0.37 11.34
C LEU A 177 13.35 1.36 11.81
N ASP A 178 13.00 2.63 12.00
CA ASP A 178 13.96 3.73 12.17
C ASP A 178 13.90 4.31 13.59
N GLU A 179 12.85 5.08 13.87
CA GLU A 179 12.60 5.71 15.16
C GLU A 179 11.11 6.14 15.25
N PRO A 180 10.60 6.43 16.46
CA PRO A 180 9.24 6.95 16.63
C PRO A 180 9.03 8.28 15.90
N LYS A 181 8.18 8.28 14.86
CA LYS A 181 7.84 9.51 14.11
C LYS A 181 6.56 9.40 13.29
N PRO A 182 5.98 10.55 12.88
CA PRO A 182 4.89 10.54 11.92
C PRO A 182 5.34 9.95 10.57
N ARG A 183 4.55 9.00 10.09
CA ARG A 183 4.67 8.34 8.79
C ARG A 183 3.43 8.58 7.95
N GLN A 184 3.54 8.25 6.68
CA GLN A 184 2.48 8.42 5.69
C GLN A 184 2.37 7.16 4.84
N ILE A 185 1.14 6.68 4.69
CA ILE A 185 0.78 5.58 3.80
C ILE A 185 -0.17 6.10 2.73
N ALA A 186 0.20 5.91 1.47
CA ALA A 186 -0.69 6.15 0.34
C ALA A 186 -1.54 4.90 0.10
N VAL A 187 -2.86 5.07 0.15
CA VAL A 187 -3.83 4.02 -0.17
C VAL A 187 -4.55 4.40 -1.44
N GLN A 188 -4.55 3.51 -2.42
CA GLN A 188 -5.27 3.69 -3.68
C GLN A 188 -6.15 2.47 -3.95
N VAL A 189 -7.45 2.71 -4.14
CA VAL A 189 -8.43 1.66 -4.49
C VAL A 189 -8.89 1.91 -5.92
N MET A 190 -8.82 0.88 -6.76
CA MET A 190 -9.22 0.97 -8.17
C MET A 190 -10.06 -0.23 -8.57
N GLY A 191 -11.15 -0.01 -9.28
CA GLY A 191 -12.04 -1.07 -9.71
C GLY A 191 -13.42 -0.61 -10.15
N LEU A 192 -14.34 -1.56 -10.28
CA LEU A 192 -15.75 -1.34 -10.58
C LEU A 192 -16.57 -1.16 -9.30
#